data_AF-A0A7Y4VDA2-F1
#
_entry.id   AF-A0A7Y4VDA2-F1
#
_cell.length_a   1.000
_cell.length_b   1.000
_cell.length_c   1.000
_cell.angle_alpha   90.00
_cell.angle_beta   90.00
_cell.angle_gamma   90.00
#
_symmetry.space_group_name_H-M   'P 1'
#
loop_
_entity.id
_entity.type
_entity.pdbx_description
1 polymer ?
#
loop_
_entity_poly.entity_id
_entity_poly.type
_entity_poly.pdbx_seq_one_letter_code
_entity_poly.pdbx_strand_id
1 'polypeptide(L)'
;GVVGFFTMLVMGVSYKLVPMFTLGDIQSRQRAVASVVLLNVGLLGSAISILLRSPWKFAFALVIVIALAVYGWELAAIVRTRKRATLDWGVRSFLTALVMLAPLSLLATVLSWPGLALNEFTGQLENLYGFLGLIGFVTFAIVGMLHKIIPFLVWFHSYSPHVGRAQVPALADLYSEWLQVVGFWTWQTGLAVVSAGIVLQNGVAVRSGAILLAASLALFAVNVGKMLSHVFRPVLKPFPSPVKK
;
A
#
# COMPACT_ATOMS: atom_id res chain seq x y z
N GLY A 1 8.18 -13.32 -9.48
CA GLY A 1 7.07 -13.20 -10.46
C GLY A 1 5.98 -12.27 -9.96
N VAL A 2 5.03 -12.80 -9.18
CA VAL A 2 3.81 -12.05 -8.76
C VAL A 2 4.13 -10.76 -7.99
N VAL A 3 5.00 -10.81 -6.99
CA VAL A 3 5.41 -9.64 -6.20
C VAL A 3 5.96 -8.53 -7.11
N GLY A 4 6.86 -8.87 -8.03
CA GLY A 4 7.45 -7.90 -8.96
C GLY A 4 6.44 -7.23 -9.90
N PHE A 5 5.45 -7.98 -10.39
CA PHE A 5 4.35 -7.42 -11.19
C PHE A 5 3.55 -6.38 -10.40
N PHE A 6 3.14 -6.72 -9.18
CA PHE A 6 2.42 -5.76 -8.34
C PHE A 6 3.30 -4.59 -7.90
N THR A 7 4.59 -4.80 -7.66
CA THR A 7 5.51 -3.69 -7.37
C THR A 7 5.56 -2.69 -8.52
N MET A 8 5.60 -3.16 -9.77
CA MET A 8 5.55 -2.28 -10.96
C MET A 8 4.22 -1.52 -11.03
N LEU A 9 3.10 -2.20 -10.82
CA LEU A 9 1.76 -1.58 -10.85
C LEU A 9 1.62 -0.53 -9.75
N VAL A 10 1.96 -0.89 -8.51
CA VAL A 10 1.92 0.01 -7.37
C VAL A 10 2.84 1.21 -7.59
N MET A 11 4.07 1.01 -8.08
CA MET A 11 4.99 2.10 -8.40
C MET A 11 4.40 3.09 -9.42
N GLY A 12 3.81 2.59 -10.50
CA GLY A 12 3.16 3.44 -11.51
C GLY A 12 1.97 4.21 -10.94
N VAL A 13 1.14 3.56 -10.14
CA VAL A 13 -0.02 4.17 -9.47
C VAL A 13 0.42 5.20 -8.43
N SER A 14 1.45 4.93 -7.65
CA SER A 14 2.00 5.82 -6.62
C SER A 14 2.41 7.17 -7.19
N TYR A 15 3.05 7.20 -8.35
CA TYR A 15 3.49 8.44 -8.98
C TYR A 15 2.34 9.36 -9.41
N LYS A 16 1.12 8.83 -9.53
CA LYS A 16 -0.08 9.63 -9.79
C LYS A 16 -0.87 9.92 -8.52
N LEU A 17 -1.08 8.91 -7.67
CA LEU A 17 -1.95 9.02 -6.50
C LEU A 17 -1.30 9.75 -5.33
N VAL A 18 -0.01 9.53 -5.07
CA VAL A 18 0.66 10.21 -3.94
C VAL A 18 0.66 11.72 -4.14
N PRO A 19 1.13 12.28 -5.29
CA PRO A 19 1.06 13.72 -5.53
C PRO A 19 -0.37 14.29 -5.45
N MET A 20 -1.35 13.57 -5.99
CA MET A 20 -2.75 13.99 -5.99
C MET A 20 -3.31 14.16 -4.57
N PHE A 21 -2.97 13.26 -3.63
CA PHE A 21 -3.48 13.34 -2.27
C PHE A 21 -2.61 14.17 -1.32
N THR A 22 -1.32 14.33 -1.62
CA THR A 22 -0.41 15.17 -0.81
C THR A 22 -0.35 16.62 -1.28
N LEU A 23 -0.98 16.95 -2.43
CA LEU A 23 -0.85 18.24 -3.14
C LEU A 23 0.63 18.62 -3.34
N GLY A 24 1.46 17.61 -3.59
CA GLY A 24 2.87 17.76 -3.92
C GLY A 24 3.09 17.62 -5.41
N ASP A 25 4.24 18.09 -5.88
CA ASP A 25 4.66 17.93 -7.27
C ASP A 25 5.80 16.90 -7.36
N ILE A 26 5.88 16.22 -8.50
CA ILE A 26 7.03 15.35 -8.81
C ILE A 26 8.27 16.24 -8.87
N GLN A 27 9.27 15.92 -8.03
CA GLN A 27 10.45 16.76 -7.87
C GLN A 27 11.45 16.55 -9.01
N SER A 28 11.58 15.30 -9.47
CA SER A 28 12.44 14.96 -10.59
C SER A 28 11.81 13.91 -11.49
N ARG A 29 11.37 14.35 -12.67
CA ARG A 29 10.88 13.45 -13.72
C ARG A 29 11.94 12.42 -14.12
N GLN A 30 13.22 12.78 -14.11
CA GLN A 30 14.32 11.87 -14.44
C GLN A 30 14.45 10.75 -13.41
N ARG A 31 14.35 11.04 -12.11
CA ARG A 31 14.39 10.00 -11.05
C ARG A 31 13.18 9.07 -11.14
N ALA A 32 11.99 9.62 -11.41
CA ALA A 32 10.78 8.82 -11.58
C ALA A 32 10.84 7.90 -12.81
N VAL A 33 11.39 8.37 -13.92
CA VAL A 33 11.60 7.53 -15.11
C VAL A 33 12.70 6.50 -14.84
N ALA A 34 13.81 6.91 -14.22
CA ALA A 34 14.92 6.02 -13.92
C ALA A 34 14.51 4.86 -13.00
N SER A 35 13.73 5.12 -11.95
CA SER A 35 13.25 4.06 -11.05
C SER A 35 12.40 3.02 -11.78
N VAL A 36 11.49 3.46 -12.65
CA VAL A 36 10.62 2.58 -13.44
C VAL A 36 11.44 1.77 -14.44
N VAL A 37 12.37 2.41 -15.17
CA VAL A 37 13.23 1.73 -16.14
C VAL A 37 14.13 0.71 -15.44
N LEU A 38 14.81 1.11 -14.37
CA LEU A 38 15.67 0.22 -13.59
C LEU A 38 14.90 -0.97 -13.00
N LEU A 39 13.67 -0.74 -12.51
CA LEU A 39 12.83 -1.82 -12.00
C LEU A 39 12.50 -2.83 -13.10
N ASN A 40 12.10 -2.36 -14.29
CA ASN A 40 11.78 -3.24 -15.42
C ASN A 40 13.01 -4.02 -15.90
N VAL A 41 14.16 -3.37 -16.04
CA VAL A 41 15.43 -4.01 -16.40
C VAL A 41 15.83 -5.05 -15.36
N GLY A 42 15.71 -4.72 -14.07
CA GLY A 42 16.00 -5.63 -12.97
C GLY A 42 15.07 -6.85 -12.95
N LEU A 43 13.76 -6.65 -13.14
CA LEU A 43 12.77 -7.73 -13.17
C LEU A 43 12.94 -8.66 -14.37
N LEU A 44 13.11 -8.09 -15.58
CA LEU A 44 13.36 -8.86 -16.80
C LEU A 44 14.68 -9.62 -16.73
N GLY A 45 15.76 -8.95 -16.31
CA GLY A 45 17.06 -9.57 -16.14
C GLY A 45 17.06 -10.66 -15.08
N SER A 46 16.36 -10.45 -13.97
CA SER A 46 16.17 -11.48 -12.93
C SER A 46 15.40 -12.70 -13.48
N ALA A 47 14.31 -12.48 -14.22
CA ALA A 47 13.53 -13.56 -14.84
C ALA A 47 14.37 -14.38 -15.82
N ILE A 48 15.13 -13.72 -16.70
CA ILE A 48 16.03 -14.38 -17.67
C ILE A 48 17.16 -15.12 -16.94
N SER A 49 17.76 -14.51 -15.92
CA SER A 49 18.85 -15.13 -15.17
C SER A 49 18.39 -16.37 -14.40
N ILE A 50 17.16 -16.37 -13.88
CA ILE A 50 16.56 -17.55 -13.23
C ILE A 50 16.32 -18.64 -14.27
N LEU A 51 15.78 -18.30 -15.44
CA LEU A 51 15.50 -19.25 -16.53
C LEU A 51 16.80 -19.92 -17.05
N LEU A 52 17.88 -19.15 -17.16
CA LEU A 52 19.18 -19.61 -17.64
C LEU A 52 20.08 -20.19 -16.53
N ARG A 53 19.60 -20.29 -15.28
CA ARG A 53 20.38 -20.69 -14.09
C ARG A 53 21.72 -19.95 -13.97
N SER A 54 21.73 -18.69 -14.39
CA SER A 54 22.93 -17.87 -14.50
C SER A 54 23.32 -17.26 -13.15
N PRO A 55 24.62 -17.12 -12.83
CA PRO A 55 25.09 -16.51 -11.58
C PRO A 55 24.75 -15.01 -11.48
N TRP A 56 24.32 -14.40 -12.59
CA TRP A 56 23.96 -12.99 -12.69
C TRP A 56 22.66 -12.62 -11.94
N LYS A 57 21.99 -13.60 -11.32
CA LYS A 57 20.76 -13.40 -10.52
C LYS A 57 20.94 -12.33 -9.45
N PHE A 58 22.12 -12.32 -8.81
CA PHE A 58 22.43 -11.40 -7.72
C PHE A 58 22.61 -9.96 -8.23
N ALA A 59 23.24 -9.79 -9.40
CA ALA A 59 23.41 -8.48 -10.01
C ALA A 59 22.05 -7.84 -10.34
N PHE A 60 21.12 -8.59 -10.94
CA PHE A 60 19.78 -8.08 -11.23
C PHE A 60 18.94 -7.84 -9.97
N ALA A 61 19.11 -8.65 -8.91
CA ALA A 61 18.50 -8.36 -7.61
C ALA A 61 18.99 -7.02 -7.04
N LEU A 62 20.29 -6.71 -7.18
CA LEU A 62 20.84 -5.43 -6.74
C LEU A 62 20.30 -4.26 -7.56
N VAL A 63 20.12 -4.43 -8.88
CA VAL A 63 19.47 -3.44 -9.75
C VAL A 63 18.04 -3.13 -9.27
N ILE A 64 17.27 -4.16 -8.86
CA ILE A 64 15.93 -3.97 -8.29
C ILE A 64 16.01 -3.16 -6.98
N VAL A 65 16.96 -3.46 -6.10
CA VAL A 65 17.16 -2.69 -4.84
C VAL A 65 17.46 -1.23 -5.14
N ILE A 66 18.34 -0.95 -6.10
CA ILE A 66 18.67 0.42 -6.51
C ILE A 66 17.42 1.13 -7.07
N ALA A 67 16.65 0.45 -7.92
CA ALA A 67 15.40 0.99 -8.46
C ALA A 67 14.41 1.39 -7.35
N LEU A 68 14.25 0.52 -6.35
CA LEU A 68 13.38 0.76 -5.19
C LEU A 68 13.92 1.88 -4.29
N ALA A 69 15.23 2.00 -4.14
CA ALA A 69 15.85 3.10 -3.39
C ALA A 69 15.64 4.46 -4.06
N VAL A 70 15.82 4.55 -5.39
CA VAL A 70 15.53 5.76 -6.17
C VAL A 70 14.05 6.11 -6.11
N TYR A 71 13.17 5.12 -6.21
CA TYR A 71 11.73 5.30 -6.04
C TYR A 71 11.38 5.83 -4.65
N GLY A 72 11.92 5.23 -3.59
CA GLY A 72 11.71 5.65 -2.20
C GLY A 72 12.22 7.07 -1.95
N TRP A 73 13.36 7.44 -2.54
CA TRP A 73 13.87 8.81 -2.49
C TRP A 73 12.88 9.79 -3.11
N GLU A 74 12.43 9.54 -4.34
CA GLU A 74 11.52 10.45 -5.04
C GLU A 74 10.19 10.59 -4.30
N LEU A 75 9.65 9.49 -3.76
CA LEU A 75 8.47 9.53 -2.92
C LEU A 75 8.67 10.31 -1.63
N ALA A 76 9.79 10.11 -0.94
CA ALA A 76 10.10 10.87 0.26
C ALA A 76 10.21 12.37 -0.07
N ALA A 77 10.76 12.73 -1.22
CA ALA A 77 10.82 14.11 -1.69
C ALA A 77 9.40 14.70 -1.92
N ILE A 78 8.53 13.97 -2.63
CA ILE A 78 7.12 14.37 -2.87
C ILE A 78 6.36 14.54 -1.53
N VAL A 79 6.56 13.63 -0.59
CA VAL A 79 5.88 13.67 0.72
C VAL A 79 6.43 14.79 1.60
N ARG A 80 7.69 15.19 1.46
CA ARG A 80 8.30 16.32 2.19
C ARG A 80 7.82 17.67 1.69
N THR A 81 7.60 17.83 0.38
CA THR A 81 7.08 19.07 -0.22
C THR A 81 5.56 19.21 -0.14
N ARG A 82 4.89 18.34 0.64
CA ARG A 82 3.43 18.34 0.75
C ARG A 82 2.93 19.64 1.37
N LYS A 83 1.84 20.16 0.80
CA LYS A 83 1.15 21.35 1.34
C LYS A 83 0.09 20.99 2.38
N ARG A 84 -0.30 19.71 2.46
CA ARG A 84 -1.29 19.22 3.42
C ARG A 84 -0.63 18.80 4.74
N ALA A 85 -1.03 19.44 5.84
CA ALA A 85 -0.43 19.22 7.16
C ALA A 85 -0.69 17.81 7.71
N THR A 86 -1.92 17.30 7.55
CA THR A 86 -2.32 15.98 8.05
C THR A 86 -2.45 14.98 6.90
N LEU A 87 -1.68 13.88 7.00
CA LEU A 87 -1.90 12.70 6.17
C LEU A 87 -3.07 11.90 6.74
N ASP A 88 -4.06 11.63 5.90
CA ASP A 88 -5.15 10.73 6.24
C ASP A 88 -4.63 9.30 6.40
N TRP A 89 -5.31 8.50 7.24
CA TRP A 89 -4.88 7.14 7.58
C TRP A 89 -4.81 6.20 6.37
N GLY A 90 -5.64 6.38 5.34
CA GLY A 90 -5.51 5.65 4.07
C GLY A 90 -4.16 5.87 3.38
N VAL A 91 -3.69 7.13 3.31
CA VAL A 91 -2.38 7.46 2.72
C VAL A 91 -1.25 6.96 3.61
N ARG A 92 -1.39 7.04 4.93
CA ARG A 92 -0.41 6.46 5.87
C ARG A 92 -0.30 4.95 5.68
N SER A 93 -1.41 4.25 5.53
CA SER A 93 -1.43 2.80 5.28
C SER A 93 -0.71 2.44 3.98
N PHE A 94 -0.97 3.19 2.91
CA PHE A 94 -0.27 3.04 1.64
C PHE A 94 1.24 3.28 1.77
N LEU A 95 1.66 4.39 2.39
CA LEU A 95 3.07 4.70 2.59
C LEU A 95 3.77 3.65 3.46
N THR A 96 3.10 3.13 4.49
CA THR A 96 3.61 2.03 5.31
C THR A 96 3.82 0.76 4.48
N ALA A 97 2.88 0.42 3.58
CA ALA A 97 3.05 -0.68 2.64
C ALA A 97 4.28 -0.47 1.74
N LEU A 98 4.50 0.75 1.25
CA LEU A 98 5.70 1.07 0.46
C LEU A 98 7.00 0.94 1.26
N VAL A 99 7.00 1.35 2.54
CA VAL A 99 8.17 1.17 3.42
C VAL A 99 8.48 -0.32 3.61
N MET A 100 7.48 -1.21 3.60
CA MET A 100 7.71 -2.66 3.65
C MET A 100 8.47 -3.22 2.45
N LEU A 101 8.59 -2.49 1.33
CA LEU A 101 9.45 -2.89 0.22
C LEU A 101 10.93 -2.93 0.63
N ALA A 102 11.36 -2.14 1.62
CA ALA A 102 12.74 -2.15 2.10
C ALA A 102 13.13 -3.51 2.71
N PRO A 103 12.46 -4.01 3.79
CA PRO A 103 12.77 -5.34 4.32
C PRO A 103 12.49 -6.47 3.32
N LEU A 104 11.47 -6.32 2.46
CA LEU A 104 11.18 -7.31 1.40
C LEU A 104 12.32 -7.39 0.37
N SER A 105 12.91 -6.25 -0.01
CA SER A 105 14.03 -6.20 -0.95
C SER A 105 15.31 -6.76 -0.32
N LEU A 106 15.56 -6.51 0.96
CA LEU A 106 16.66 -7.11 1.70
C LEU A 106 16.51 -8.64 1.74
N LEU A 107 15.33 -9.14 2.11
CA LEU A 107 15.04 -10.59 2.07
C LEU A 107 15.25 -11.18 0.67
N ALA A 108 14.81 -10.48 -0.38
CA ALA A 108 15.02 -10.92 -1.76
C ALA A 108 16.52 -11.04 -2.12
N THR A 109 17.35 -10.10 -1.67
CA THR A 109 18.80 -10.17 -1.91
C THR A 109 19.47 -11.34 -1.18
N VAL A 110 19.09 -11.59 0.08
CA VAL A 110 19.61 -12.71 0.87
C VAL A 110 19.22 -14.05 0.22
N LEU A 111 17.95 -14.20 -0.19
CA LEU A 111 17.47 -15.40 -0.88
C LEU A 111 18.09 -15.57 -2.28
N SER A 112 18.50 -14.49 -2.92
CA SER A 112 19.15 -14.52 -4.24
C SER A 112 20.65 -14.87 -4.15
N TRP A 113 21.21 -15.10 -2.96
CA TRP A 113 22.63 -15.40 -2.82
C TRP A 113 23.00 -16.74 -3.51
N PRO A 114 24.09 -16.82 -4.30
CA PRO A 114 24.45 -18.04 -5.03
C PRO A 114 24.86 -19.21 -4.13
N GLY A 115 25.50 -18.93 -2.99
CA GLY A 115 26.01 -19.93 -2.06
C GLY A 115 25.06 -20.32 -0.93
N LEU A 116 23.77 -19.99 -1.04
CA LEU A 116 22.82 -20.28 0.03
C LEU A 116 22.48 -21.78 0.05
N ALA A 117 22.70 -22.44 1.19
CA ALA A 117 22.31 -23.82 1.36
C ALA A 117 20.78 -23.95 1.39
N LEU A 118 20.25 -24.94 0.68
CA LEU A 118 18.83 -25.28 0.68
C LEU A 118 18.49 -26.07 1.95
N ASN A 119 18.26 -25.33 3.04
CA ASN A 119 17.85 -25.88 4.34
C ASN A 119 16.38 -25.54 4.61
N GLU A 120 15.75 -26.21 5.60
CA GLU A 120 14.38 -25.89 6.02
C GLU A 120 14.19 -24.40 6.33
N PHE A 121 15.17 -23.77 6.98
CA PHE A 121 15.15 -22.33 7.28
C PHE A 121 15.05 -21.45 6.01
N THR A 122 15.68 -21.85 4.91
CA THR A 122 15.58 -21.14 3.63
C THR A 122 14.16 -21.22 3.08
N GLY A 123 13.50 -22.39 3.17
CA GLY A 123 12.09 -22.55 2.80
C GLY A 123 11.14 -21.71 3.67
N GLN A 124 11.46 -21.54 4.96
CA GLN A 124 10.70 -20.66 5.86
C GLN A 124 10.81 -19.19 5.45
N LEU A 125 12.02 -18.75 5.08
CA LEU A 125 12.24 -17.39 4.59
C LEU A 125 11.57 -17.13 3.24
N GLU A 126 11.51 -18.12 2.35
CA GLU A 126 10.75 -18.02 1.09
C GLU A 126 9.24 -17.87 1.34
N ASN A 127 8.68 -18.64 2.27
CA ASN A 127 7.28 -18.51 2.69
C ASN A 127 7.01 -17.13 3.30
N LEU A 128 7.92 -16.65 4.16
CA LEU A 128 7.84 -15.31 4.74
C LEU A 128 7.90 -14.22 3.66
N TYR A 129 8.80 -14.37 2.68
CA TYR A 129 8.90 -13.45 1.55
C TYR A 129 7.60 -13.40 0.73
N GLY A 130 7.02 -14.57 0.42
CA GLY A 130 5.73 -14.65 -0.28
C GLY A 130 4.60 -13.99 0.50
N PHE A 131 4.52 -14.28 1.80
CA PHE A 131 3.52 -13.71 2.70
C PHE A 131 3.65 -12.18 2.86
N LEU A 132 4.85 -11.69 3.15
CA LEU A 132 5.11 -10.25 3.27
C LEU A 132 4.90 -9.53 1.93
N GLY A 133 5.26 -10.16 0.82
CA GLY A 133 5.06 -9.60 -0.51
C GLY A 133 3.58 -9.46 -0.84
N LEU A 134 2.79 -10.52 -0.71
CA LEU A 134 1.38 -10.51 -1.11
C LEU A 134 0.48 -9.86 -0.08
N ILE A 135 0.56 -10.29 1.18
CA ILE A 135 -0.32 -9.77 2.23
C ILE A 135 0.25 -8.45 2.75
N GLY A 136 1.50 -8.44 3.21
CA GLY A 136 2.11 -7.27 3.83
C GLY A 136 2.21 -6.05 2.91
N PHE A 137 2.64 -6.24 1.67
CA PHE A 137 2.83 -5.16 0.70
C PHE A 137 1.61 -4.98 -0.21
N VAL A 138 1.26 -5.98 -1.05
CA VAL A 138 0.25 -5.79 -2.10
C VAL A 138 -1.14 -5.53 -1.52
N THR A 139 -1.65 -6.44 -0.68
CA THR A 139 -3.00 -6.31 -0.11
C THR A 139 -3.11 -5.06 0.73
N PHE A 140 -2.10 -4.76 1.54
CA PHE A 140 -2.11 -3.57 2.39
C PHE A 140 -2.06 -2.26 1.58
N ALA A 141 -1.28 -2.20 0.51
CA ALA A 141 -1.26 -1.07 -0.40
C ALA A 141 -2.63 -0.85 -1.06
N ILE A 142 -3.27 -1.94 -1.51
CA ILE A 142 -4.61 -1.90 -2.09
C ILE A 142 -5.63 -1.37 -1.07
N VAL A 143 -5.67 -1.96 0.14
CA VAL A 143 -6.58 -1.53 1.21
C VAL A 143 -6.35 -0.06 1.58
N GLY A 144 -5.10 0.39 1.70
CA GLY A 144 -4.75 1.78 1.98
C GLY A 144 -5.31 2.74 0.92
N MET A 145 -5.21 2.40 -0.36
CA MET A 145 -5.76 3.22 -1.45
C MET A 145 -7.28 3.14 -1.56
N LEU A 146 -7.90 1.98 -1.28
CA LEU A 146 -9.35 1.84 -1.31
C LEU A 146 -10.04 2.72 -0.27
N HIS A 147 -9.41 2.93 0.90
CA HIS A 147 -9.87 3.91 1.89
C HIS A 147 -9.96 5.35 1.35
N LYS A 148 -9.33 5.65 0.21
CA LYS A 148 -9.42 6.94 -0.48
C LYS A 148 -10.30 6.90 -1.70
N ILE A 149 -10.20 5.86 -2.49
CA ILE A 149 -10.95 5.72 -3.75
C ILE A 149 -12.45 5.57 -3.48
N ILE A 150 -12.84 4.73 -2.51
CA ILE A 150 -14.25 4.46 -2.20
C ILE A 150 -15.00 5.72 -1.75
N PRO A 151 -14.56 6.48 -0.72
CA PRO A 151 -15.29 7.68 -0.32
C PRO A 151 -15.31 8.74 -1.42
N PHE A 152 -14.27 8.83 -2.25
CA PHE A 152 -14.27 9.71 -3.42
C PHE A 152 -15.34 9.33 -4.45
N LEU A 153 -15.44 8.04 -4.81
CA LEU A 153 -16.45 7.56 -5.77
C LEU A 153 -17.88 7.75 -5.23
N VAL A 154 -18.11 7.41 -3.96
CA VAL A 154 -19.41 7.62 -3.31
C VAL A 154 -19.77 9.10 -3.31
N TRP A 155 -18.80 9.97 -2.98
CA TRP A 155 -19.02 11.41 -2.93
C TRP A 155 -19.34 11.98 -4.31
N PHE A 156 -18.55 11.59 -5.31
CA PHE A 156 -18.71 12.02 -6.69
C PHE A 156 -20.08 11.61 -7.26
N HIS A 157 -20.51 10.38 -7.02
CA HIS A 157 -21.79 9.90 -7.52
C HIS A 157 -22.99 10.57 -6.82
N SER A 158 -22.96 10.66 -5.49
CA SER A 158 -24.16 11.03 -4.70
C SER A 158 -24.28 12.54 -4.45
N TYR A 159 -23.14 13.24 -4.31
CA TYR A 159 -23.12 14.63 -3.86
C TYR A 159 -22.62 15.62 -4.91
N SER A 160 -21.84 15.20 -5.92
CA SER A 160 -21.39 16.11 -6.99
C SER A 160 -22.52 16.86 -7.71
N PRO A 161 -23.70 16.27 -7.98
CA PRO A 161 -24.82 17.00 -8.62
C PRO A 161 -25.46 18.09 -7.73
N HIS A 162 -25.22 18.04 -6.43
CA HIS A 162 -25.84 18.92 -5.43
C HIS A 162 -24.92 20.07 -4.97
N VAL A 163 -23.69 20.12 -5.49
CA VAL A 163 -22.73 21.19 -5.20
C VAL A 163 -23.32 22.53 -5.64
N GLY A 164 -23.35 23.49 -4.72
CA GLY A 164 -23.94 24.83 -4.95
C GLY A 164 -25.45 24.91 -4.76
N ARG A 165 -26.15 23.78 -4.56
CA ARG A 165 -27.61 23.73 -4.31
C ARG A 165 -27.96 23.36 -2.87
N ALA A 166 -27.10 22.62 -2.18
CA ALA A 166 -27.24 22.27 -0.78
C ALA A 166 -25.86 22.18 -0.10
N GLN A 167 -25.84 22.15 1.23
CA GLN A 167 -24.63 21.80 1.97
C GLN A 167 -24.39 20.30 1.85
N VAL A 168 -23.28 19.94 1.21
CA VAL A 168 -22.83 18.55 1.04
C VAL A 168 -21.79 18.18 2.12
N PRO A 169 -21.81 16.94 2.64
CA PRO A 169 -20.84 16.50 3.63
C PRO A 169 -19.41 16.50 3.06
N ALA A 170 -18.42 16.72 3.93
CA ALA A 170 -17.03 16.61 3.54
C ALA A 170 -16.65 15.14 3.35
N LEU A 171 -15.62 14.87 2.53
CA LEU A 171 -15.10 13.51 2.31
C LEU A 171 -14.72 12.78 3.61
N ALA A 172 -14.28 13.52 4.63
CA ALA A 172 -13.93 12.98 5.94
C ALA A 172 -15.15 12.49 6.74
N ASP A 173 -16.34 13.04 6.47
CA ASP A 173 -17.57 12.70 7.18
C ASP A 173 -18.19 11.38 6.69
N LEU A 174 -17.78 10.90 5.52
CA LEU A 174 -18.30 9.67 4.90
C LEU A 174 -17.73 8.40 5.55
N TYR A 175 -16.64 8.49 6.30
CA TYR A 175 -15.97 7.34 6.90
C TYR A 175 -15.67 7.56 8.38
N SER A 176 -15.48 6.46 9.11
CA SER A 176 -15.04 6.53 10.50
C SER A 176 -13.51 6.48 10.57
N GLU A 177 -12.88 7.54 11.05
CA GLU A 177 -11.44 7.59 11.27
C GLU A 177 -10.99 6.52 12.27
N TRP A 178 -11.73 6.34 13.37
CA TRP A 178 -11.46 5.33 14.39
C TRP A 178 -11.33 3.91 13.81
N LEU A 179 -12.26 3.51 12.93
CA LEU A 179 -12.19 2.19 12.27
C LEU A 179 -10.93 2.05 11.40
N GLN A 180 -10.46 3.12 10.76
CA GLN A 180 -9.21 3.09 9.99
C GLN A 180 -7.99 2.94 10.90
N VAL A 181 -7.96 3.66 12.04
CA VAL A 181 -6.85 3.57 13.00
C VAL A 181 -6.76 2.18 13.60
N VAL A 182 -7.88 1.65 14.10
CA VAL A 182 -7.92 0.30 14.68
C VAL A 182 -7.58 -0.74 13.62
N GLY A 183 -8.18 -0.65 12.43
CA GLY A 183 -7.88 -1.56 11.32
C GLY A 183 -6.40 -1.56 10.93
N PHE A 184 -5.77 -0.37 10.88
CA PHE A 184 -4.34 -0.22 10.61
C PHE A 184 -3.49 -0.94 11.66
N TRP A 185 -3.68 -0.66 12.95
CA TRP A 185 -2.88 -1.28 14.00
C TRP A 185 -3.11 -2.78 14.10
N THR A 186 -4.36 -3.24 13.97
CA THR A 186 -4.70 -4.67 13.95
C THR A 186 -4.08 -5.39 12.74
N TRP A 187 -3.95 -4.71 11.59
CA TRP A 187 -3.22 -5.26 10.45
C TRP A 187 -1.73 -5.42 10.75
N GLN A 188 -1.08 -4.37 11.27
CA GLN A 188 0.34 -4.40 11.58
C GLN A 188 0.69 -5.45 12.64
N THR A 189 -0.14 -5.60 13.67
CA THR A 189 0.06 -6.64 14.70
C THR A 189 -0.17 -8.03 14.14
N GLY A 190 -1.24 -8.25 13.36
CA GLY A 190 -1.49 -9.53 12.68
C GLY A 190 -0.33 -9.93 11.77
N LEU A 191 0.19 -8.98 10.99
CA LEU A 191 1.31 -9.18 10.10
C LEU A 191 2.60 -9.57 10.84
N ALA A 192 2.90 -8.89 11.95
CA ALA A 192 4.05 -9.21 12.80
C ALA A 192 3.92 -10.60 13.44
N VAL A 193 2.73 -10.94 13.95
CA VAL A 193 2.46 -12.23 14.60
C VAL A 193 2.56 -13.40 13.60
N VAL A 194 2.00 -13.26 12.39
CA VAL A 194 2.17 -14.29 11.34
C VAL A 194 3.63 -14.42 10.94
N SER A 195 4.34 -13.30 10.77
CA SER A 195 5.75 -13.31 10.39
C SER A 195 6.61 -14.06 11.42
N ALA A 196 6.40 -13.77 12.72
CA ALA A 196 7.05 -14.49 13.80
C ALA A 196 6.64 -15.98 13.83
N GLY A 197 5.37 -16.29 13.59
CA GLY A 197 4.87 -17.66 13.52
C GLY A 197 5.50 -18.48 12.39
N ILE A 198 5.74 -17.88 11.23
CA ILE A 198 6.42 -18.53 10.10
C ILE A 198 7.88 -18.85 10.47
N VAL A 199 8.61 -17.89 11.04
CA VAL A 199 10.02 -18.05 11.41
C VAL A 199 10.18 -19.06 12.56
N LEU A 200 9.27 -19.06 13.53
CA LEU A 200 9.29 -19.98 14.67
C LEU A 200 8.60 -21.32 14.41
N GLN A 201 8.09 -21.56 13.21
CA GLN A 201 7.29 -22.75 12.85
C GLN A 201 6.11 -23.01 13.81
N ASN A 202 5.53 -21.95 14.37
CA ASN A 202 4.45 -22.06 15.34
C ASN A 202 3.09 -21.86 14.65
N GLY A 203 2.40 -22.98 14.39
CA GLY A 203 1.08 -22.97 13.75
C GLY A 203 0.00 -22.20 14.54
N VAL A 204 0.09 -22.15 15.87
CA VAL A 204 -0.86 -21.37 16.70
C VAL A 204 -0.64 -19.88 16.49
N ALA A 205 0.62 -19.42 16.44
CA ALA A 205 0.96 -18.03 16.16
C ALA A 205 0.52 -17.62 14.74
N VAL A 206 0.71 -18.48 13.73
CA VAL A 206 0.23 -18.21 12.37
C VAL A 206 -1.30 -18.05 12.34
N ARG A 207 -2.03 -18.93 13.03
CA ARG A 207 -3.51 -18.86 13.08
C ARG A 207 -4.00 -17.63 13.83
N SER A 208 -3.41 -17.29 14.97
CA SER A 208 -3.80 -16.10 15.73
C SER A 208 -3.52 -14.81 14.95
N GLY A 209 -2.37 -14.72 14.29
CA GLY A 209 -2.05 -13.59 13.40
C GLY A 209 -3.00 -13.50 12.20
N ALA A 210 -3.39 -14.64 11.61
CA ALA A 210 -4.36 -14.68 10.51
C ALA A 210 -5.76 -14.19 10.96
N ILE A 211 -6.19 -14.53 12.18
CA ILE A 211 -7.45 -14.02 12.76
C ILE A 211 -7.38 -12.49 12.92
N LEU A 212 -6.26 -11.94 13.36
CA LEU A 212 -6.08 -10.49 13.45
C LEU A 212 -6.16 -9.82 12.07
N LEU A 213 -5.53 -10.39 11.05
CA LEU A 213 -5.63 -9.88 9.68
C LEU A 213 -7.07 -9.93 9.15
N ALA A 214 -7.79 -11.02 9.40
CA ALA A 214 -9.20 -11.14 9.04
C ALA A 214 -10.07 -10.11 9.79
N ALA A 215 -9.80 -9.87 11.07
CA ALA A 215 -10.50 -8.85 11.85
C ALA A 215 -10.25 -7.43 11.30
N SER A 216 -9.01 -7.11 10.90
CA SER A 216 -8.70 -5.84 10.24
C SER A 216 -9.49 -5.68 8.92
N LEU A 217 -9.56 -6.73 8.11
CA LEU A 217 -10.33 -6.70 6.87
C LEU A 217 -11.85 -6.56 7.12
N ALA A 218 -12.36 -7.17 8.19
CA ALA A 218 -13.76 -6.99 8.60
C ALA A 218 -14.04 -5.54 9.03
N LEU A 219 -13.13 -4.91 9.79
CA LEU A 219 -13.24 -3.48 10.15
C LEU A 219 -13.22 -2.58 8.91
N PHE A 220 -12.38 -2.90 7.93
CA PHE A 220 -12.39 -2.23 6.64
C PHE A 220 -13.74 -2.37 5.92
N ALA A 221 -14.28 -3.60 5.85
CA ALA A 221 -15.57 -3.87 5.22
C ALA A 221 -16.72 -3.11 5.90
N VAL A 222 -16.72 -3.03 7.24
CA VAL A 222 -17.70 -2.23 8.01
C VAL A 222 -17.59 -0.74 7.65
N ASN A 223 -16.36 -0.22 7.54
CA ASN A 223 -16.14 1.18 7.17
C ASN A 223 -16.61 1.46 5.73
N VAL A 224 -16.34 0.55 4.80
CA VAL A 224 -16.85 0.62 3.41
C VAL A 224 -18.37 0.55 3.38
N GLY A 225 -19.00 -0.32 4.17
CA GLY A 225 -20.45 -0.38 4.29
C GLY A 225 -21.07 0.94 4.77
N LYS A 226 -20.43 1.60 5.73
CA LYS A 226 -20.83 2.96 6.16
C LYS A 226 -20.73 3.97 5.02
N MET A 227 -19.62 3.97 4.27
CA MET A 227 -19.47 4.86 3.11
C MET A 227 -20.55 4.60 2.05
N LEU A 228 -20.76 3.33 1.66
CA LEU A 228 -21.74 2.96 0.64
C LEU A 228 -23.18 3.27 1.05
N SER A 229 -23.49 3.30 2.36
CA SER A 229 -24.83 3.69 2.83
C SER A 229 -25.25 5.09 2.37
N HIS A 230 -24.29 6.01 2.17
CA HIS A 230 -24.55 7.34 1.63
C HIS A 230 -24.98 7.37 0.17
N VAL A 231 -24.69 6.31 -0.60
CA VAL A 231 -25.19 6.16 -1.98
C VAL A 231 -26.71 5.95 -1.95
N PHE A 232 -27.18 5.12 -1.03
CA PHE A 232 -28.60 4.79 -0.91
C PHE A 232 -29.40 5.80 -0.08
N ARG A 233 -28.75 6.48 0.86
CA ARG A 233 -29.35 7.48 1.76
C ARG A 233 -28.49 8.74 1.83
N PRO A 234 -28.51 9.60 0.78
CA PRO A 234 -27.76 10.84 0.78
C PRO A 234 -28.33 11.80 1.84
N VAL A 235 -27.45 12.35 2.68
CA VAL A 235 -27.83 13.34 3.68
C VAL A 235 -27.51 14.72 3.13
N LEU A 236 -28.53 15.42 2.63
CA LEU A 236 -28.42 16.79 2.14
C LEU A 236 -28.94 17.75 3.22
N LYS A 237 -28.12 18.72 3.64
CA LYS A 237 -28.57 19.79 4.54
C LYS A 237 -28.93 21.03 3.71
N PRO A 238 -30.13 21.63 3.90
CA PRO A 238 -30.48 22.89 3.25
C PRO A 238 -29.53 24.00 3.72
N PHE A 239 -29.32 25.02 2.87
CA PHE A 239 -28.54 26.19 3.25
C PHE A 239 -29.18 26.90 4.46
N PRO A 240 -28.38 27.47 5.39
CA PRO A 240 -28.94 28.30 6.44
C PRO A 240 -29.66 29.48 5.79
N SER A 241 -30.95 29.63 6.10
CA SER A 241 -31.77 30.75 5.66
C SER A 241 -31.05 32.06 6.06
N PRO A 242 -31.01 33.08 5.18
CA PRO A 242 -30.43 34.36 5.57
C PRO A 242 -31.17 34.86 6.80
N VAL A 243 -30.41 35.11 7.87
CA VAL A 243 -30.92 35.77 9.09
C VAL A 243 -31.54 37.09 8.62
N LYS A 244 -32.86 37.22 8.74
CA LYS A 244 -33.53 38.50 8.50
C LYS A 244 -32.93 39.49 9.50
N LYS A 245 -32.12 40.42 8.99
CA LYS A 245 -31.68 41.61 9.72
C LYS A 245 -32.86 42.55 9.91
#